data_AF-A0A3N1J9J3-F1
#
_entry.id   AF-A0A3N1J9J3-F1
#
_cell.length_a   1.000
_cell.length_b   1.000
_cell.length_c   1.000
_cell.angle_alpha   90.00
_cell.angle_beta   90.00
_cell.angle_gamma   90.00
#
_symmetry.space_group_name_H-M   'P 1'
#
loop_
_entity.id
_entity.type
_entity.pdbx_description
1 polymer ?
#
loop_
_entity_poly.entity_id
_entity_poly.type
_entity_poly.pdbx_seq_one_letter_code
_entity_poly.pdbx_strand_id
1 'polypeptide(L)'
;MHDGWVSAYLGVDLAWGLGTPDRAPNETGLVAMDPAGTITDAGWARGVDAVTAWVAAHLGPRSLIAVDASLVVTNPTGIREAERQVGQRYGRWKVAANPTNLASAASAGARLLDRLTELGVEYVSSTDAMRERSGPAMFECYPYTTLVGVEELGYDVERPRYKRLDPTVPAGVARARRAEAFDELVRRLRETPLDPPMQLDSHPLTQRLADPSVLHGPTHKHREDLLDGALCAWTAAFWERHGDQRVQILGGDRPHRHGPDAAGASPGNRRRGPSLQADPMDEAGRQPVVVAPARPSQRGPRG
;
A
#
# COMPACT_ATOMS: atom_id res chain seq x y z
N MET A 1 -23.74 -18.08 -14.02
CA MET A 1 -23.18 -16.81 -14.53
C MET A 1 -22.62 -16.09 -13.31
N HIS A 2 -21.30 -16.13 -13.13
CA HIS A 2 -20.67 -15.29 -12.12
C HIS A 2 -20.65 -13.88 -12.70
N ASP A 3 -21.56 -13.03 -12.24
CA ASP A 3 -21.54 -11.60 -12.51
C ASP A 3 -20.11 -11.13 -12.17
N GLY A 4 -19.35 -10.64 -13.16
CA GLY A 4 -17.90 -10.41 -13.10
C GLY A 4 -17.42 -9.32 -12.13
N TRP A 5 -18.11 -9.14 -11.01
CA TRP A 5 -17.83 -8.20 -9.94
C TRP A 5 -16.87 -8.80 -8.92
N VAL A 6 -16.13 -7.92 -8.27
CA VAL A 6 -15.29 -8.29 -7.13
C VAL A 6 -16.16 -8.85 -6.00
N SER A 7 -15.74 -9.96 -5.41
CA SER A 7 -16.46 -10.57 -4.29
C SER A 7 -16.13 -9.92 -2.95
N ALA A 8 -14.87 -9.53 -2.75
CA ALA A 8 -14.40 -8.84 -1.55
C ALA A 8 -13.08 -8.11 -1.81
N TYR A 9 -12.82 -7.06 -1.06
CA TYR A 9 -11.53 -6.39 -0.96
C TYR A 9 -10.91 -6.73 0.39
N LEU A 10 -9.68 -7.25 0.38
CA LEU A 10 -8.96 -7.56 1.61
C LEU A 10 -7.76 -6.62 1.76
N GLY A 11 -7.55 -6.13 2.97
CA GLY A 11 -6.45 -5.24 3.31
C GLY A 11 -5.58 -5.84 4.40
N VAL A 12 -4.26 -5.78 4.17
CA VAL A 12 -3.24 -6.36 5.06
C VAL A 12 -2.18 -5.30 5.37
N ASP A 13 -2.21 -4.72 6.56
CA ASP A 13 -1.08 -3.93 7.08
C ASP A 13 -0.07 -4.87 7.72
N LEU A 14 0.81 -5.42 6.89
CA LEU A 14 1.64 -6.56 7.25
C LEU A 14 2.76 -6.15 8.20
N ALA A 15 2.95 -6.89 9.30
CA ALA A 15 4.21 -6.85 10.03
C ALA A 15 5.36 -7.36 9.16
N TRP A 16 6.34 -6.51 8.86
CA TRP A 16 7.40 -6.83 7.89
C TRP A 16 8.39 -7.94 8.31
N GLY A 17 8.56 -8.16 9.62
CA GLY A 17 9.51 -9.13 10.16
C GLY A 17 8.85 -10.46 10.52
N LEU A 18 9.52 -11.57 10.23
CA LEU A 18 9.06 -12.93 10.56
C LEU A 18 9.11 -13.25 12.07
N GLY A 19 9.70 -12.37 12.88
CA GLY A 19 10.08 -12.69 14.25
C GLY A 19 11.43 -13.43 14.32
N THR A 20 11.76 -13.91 15.50
CA THR A 20 12.91 -14.78 15.80
C THR A 20 12.44 -15.89 16.74
N PRO A 21 13.24 -16.95 16.99
CA PRO A 21 12.86 -17.99 17.95
C PRO A 21 12.44 -17.44 19.32
N ASP A 22 13.08 -16.36 19.77
CA ASP A 22 12.82 -15.74 21.08
C ASP A 22 11.83 -14.55 21.02
N ARG A 23 11.35 -14.17 19.83
CA ARG A 23 10.49 -12.99 19.67
C ARG A 23 9.45 -13.23 18.60
N ALA A 24 8.19 -13.27 19.03
CA ALA A 24 7.05 -13.35 18.12
C ALA A 24 7.07 -12.19 17.10
N PRO A 25 6.56 -12.41 15.87
CA PRO A 25 6.35 -11.34 14.91
C PRO A 25 5.42 -10.26 15.49
N ASN A 26 5.57 -9.05 14.95
CA ASN A 26 4.65 -7.96 15.26
C ASN A 26 3.25 -8.29 14.75
N GLU A 27 2.30 -7.50 15.23
CA GLU A 27 0.91 -7.61 14.82
C GLU A 27 0.72 -7.09 13.39
N THR A 28 -0.20 -7.72 12.68
CA THR A 28 -0.68 -7.35 11.35
C THR A 28 -2.15 -6.97 11.47
N GLY A 29 -2.55 -5.81 10.95
CA GLY A 29 -3.96 -5.42 10.86
C GLY A 29 -4.62 -5.99 9.62
N LEU A 30 -5.85 -6.47 9.77
CA LEU A 30 -6.60 -7.20 8.73
C LEU A 30 -8.01 -6.64 8.62
N VAL A 31 -8.45 -6.37 7.38
CA VAL A 31 -9.80 -5.87 7.09
C VAL A 31 -10.34 -6.52 5.82
N ALA A 32 -11.56 -7.03 5.89
CA ALA A 32 -12.35 -7.48 4.75
C ALA A 32 -13.47 -6.47 4.49
N MET A 33 -13.66 -6.10 3.24
CA MET A 33 -14.66 -5.12 2.81
C MET A 33 -15.42 -5.62 1.58
N ASP A 34 -16.73 -5.44 1.55
CA ASP A 34 -17.55 -5.76 0.39
C ASP A 34 -17.51 -4.63 -0.68
N PRO A 35 -18.07 -4.84 -1.88
CA PRO A 35 -18.13 -3.81 -2.92
C PRO A 35 -18.97 -2.57 -2.58
N ALA A 36 -19.86 -2.64 -1.60
CA ALA A 36 -20.65 -1.51 -1.11
C ALA A 36 -19.90 -0.70 -0.03
N GLY A 37 -18.68 -1.10 0.31
CA GLY A 37 -17.85 -0.43 1.31
C GLY A 37 -18.12 -0.88 2.74
N THR A 38 -18.96 -1.91 2.95
CA THR A 38 -19.22 -2.48 4.28
C THR A 38 -17.99 -3.27 4.72
N ILE A 39 -17.50 -3.01 5.93
CA ILE A 39 -16.49 -3.84 6.58
C ILE A 39 -17.16 -5.12 7.07
N THR A 40 -16.82 -6.25 6.47
CA THR A 40 -17.47 -7.55 6.74
C THR A 40 -16.75 -8.36 7.82
N ASP A 41 -15.44 -8.20 7.93
CA ASP A 41 -14.64 -8.69 9.06
C ASP A 41 -13.44 -7.77 9.27
N ALA A 42 -12.92 -7.74 10.49
CA ALA A 42 -11.66 -7.09 10.78
C ALA A 42 -10.98 -7.75 11.98
N GLY A 43 -9.68 -7.57 12.11
CA GLY A 43 -8.95 -8.08 13.25
C GLY A 43 -7.45 -7.94 13.12
N TRP A 44 -6.76 -8.82 13.83
CA TRP A 44 -5.31 -8.85 13.86
C TRP A 44 -4.80 -10.29 13.85
N ALA A 45 -3.63 -10.47 13.25
CA ALA A 45 -2.89 -11.74 13.30
C ALA A 45 -1.40 -11.48 13.55
N ARG A 46 -0.66 -12.52 13.93
CA ARG A 46 0.78 -12.46 14.11
C ARG A 46 1.45 -13.56 13.33
N GLY A 47 2.33 -13.17 12.41
CA GLY A 47 3.08 -14.08 11.55
C GLY A 47 2.35 -14.45 10.26
N VAL A 48 3.14 -14.84 9.26
CA VAL A 48 2.66 -15.08 7.88
C VAL A 48 1.60 -16.17 7.86
N ASP A 49 1.80 -17.29 8.56
CA ASP A 49 0.86 -18.41 8.50
C ASP A 49 -0.54 -18.04 9.04
N ALA A 50 -0.61 -17.26 10.13
CA ALA A 50 -1.87 -16.78 10.68
C ALA A 50 -2.56 -15.77 9.75
N VAL A 51 -1.78 -14.89 9.10
CA VAL A 51 -2.30 -13.96 8.09
C VAL A 51 -2.82 -14.73 6.87
N THR A 52 -2.08 -15.73 6.38
CA THR A 52 -2.50 -16.60 5.28
C THR A 52 -3.82 -17.32 5.61
N ALA A 53 -3.94 -17.88 6.82
CA ALA A 53 -5.17 -18.55 7.25
C ALA A 53 -6.36 -17.59 7.31
N TRP A 54 -6.16 -16.37 7.82
CA TRP A 54 -7.21 -15.35 7.85
C TRP A 54 -7.62 -14.93 6.43
N VAL A 55 -6.66 -14.69 5.53
CA VAL A 55 -6.98 -14.37 4.12
C VAL A 55 -7.76 -15.50 3.46
N ALA A 56 -7.32 -16.75 3.63
CA ALA A 56 -7.98 -17.92 3.05
C ALA A 56 -9.45 -18.06 3.49
N ALA A 57 -9.76 -17.73 4.75
CA ALA A 57 -11.13 -17.76 5.27
C ALA A 57 -12.05 -16.69 4.66
N HIS A 58 -11.48 -15.65 4.05
CA HIS A 58 -12.22 -14.51 3.46
C HIS A 58 -12.09 -14.43 1.94
N LEU A 59 -11.43 -15.41 1.30
CA LEU A 59 -11.32 -15.46 -0.15
C LEU A 59 -12.70 -15.72 -0.78
N GLY A 60 -13.05 -14.87 -1.74
CA GLY A 60 -14.11 -15.11 -2.68
C GLY A 60 -13.55 -15.27 -4.10
N PRO A 61 -14.40 -15.63 -5.08
CA PRO A 61 -13.94 -16.00 -6.43
C PRO A 61 -13.12 -14.93 -7.17
N ARG A 62 -13.33 -13.64 -6.88
CA ARG A 62 -12.62 -12.52 -7.51
C ARG A 62 -12.05 -11.52 -6.49
N SER A 63 -11.73 -11.97 -5.28
CA SER A 63 -11.21 -11.09 -4.23
C SER A 63 -9.94 -10.35 -4.69
N LEU A 64 -9.78 -9.10 -4.27
CA LEU A 64 -8.58 -8.31 -4.53
C LEU A 64 -7.93 -7.89 -3.22
N ILE A 65 -6.65 -8.24 -3.05
CA ILE A 65 -5.93 -8.16 -1.78
C ILE A 65 -4.82 -7.12 -1.91
N ALA A 66 -4.91 -6.06 -1.10
CA ALA A 66 -3.86 -5.05 -0.98
C ALA A 66 -2.99 -5.34 0.25
N VAL A 67 -1.67 -5.38 0.07
CA VAL A 67 -0.72 -5.64 1.16
C VAL A 67 0.24 -4.45 1.32
N ASP A 68 0.34 -3.88 2.52
CA ASP A 68 1.38 -2.88 2.89
C ASP A 68 2.70 -3.59 3.25
N ALA A 69 3.33 -4.19 2.25
CA ALA A 69 4.68 -4.72 2.34
C ALA A 69 5.26 -4.95 0.94
N SER A 70 6.60 -4.91 0.87
CA SER A 70 7.34 -5.33 -0.31
C SER A 70 7.06 -6.81 -0.63
N LEU A 71 6.31 -7.08 -1.70
CA LEU A 71 5.93 -8.45 -2.08
C LEU A 71 6.98 -9.09 -2.99
N VAL A 72 7.37 -8.38 -4.04
CA VAL A 72 8.41 -8.83 -4.98
C VAL A 72 9.68 -8.01 -4.74
N VAL A 73 10.76 -8.68 -4.37
CA VAL A 73 12.06 -8.08 -4.05
C VAL A 73 13.14 -8.87 -4.79
N THR A 74 13.79 -8.26 -5.77
CA THR A 74 14.79 -8.94 -6.63
C THR A 74 16.19 -8.32 -6.51
N ASN A 75 16.29 -7.10 -5.99
CA ASN A 75 17.56 -6.41 -5.82
C ASN A 75 18.35 -6.96 -4.60
N PRO A 76 19.64 -7.33 -4.77
CA PRO A 76 20.47 -7.79 -3.66
C PRO A 76 20.65 -6.73 -2.55
N THR A 77 20.81 -5.47 -2.95
CA THR A 77 21.04 -4.32 -2.07
C THR A 77 20.35 -3.07 -2.60
N GLY A 78 20.38 -1.99 -1.83
CA GLY A 78 19.87 -0.69 -2.25
C GLY A 78 18.34 -0.59 -2.17
N ILE A 79 17.78 0.19 -3.08
CA ILE A 79 16.36 0.58 -3.15
C ILE A 79 15.77 0.07 -4.46
N ARG A 80 14.52 -0.43 -4.44
CA ARG A 80 13.76 -0.83 -5.63
C ARG A 80 13.36 0.39 -6.45
N GLU A 81 13.13 0.21 -7.73
CA GLU A 81 12.63 1.25 -8.61
C GLU A 81 11.23 1.73 -8.18
N ALA A 82 10.37 0.82 -7.73
CA ALA A 82 9.07 1.19 -7.18
C ALA A 82 9.21 2.18 -6.00
N GLU A 83 10.13 1.92 -5.07
CA GLU A 83 10.40 2.77 -3.90
C GLU A 83 11.04 4.10 -4.29
N ARG A 84 11.94 4.11 -5.29
CA ARG A 84 12.49 5.35 -5.87
C ARG A 84 11.39 6.21 -6.46
N GLN A 85 10.49 5.62 -7.23
CA GLN A 85 9.39 6.35 -7.86
C GLN A 85 8.38 6.87 -6.82
N VAL A 86 8.15 6.16 -5.71
CA VAL A 86 7.42 6.72 -4.56
C VAL A 86 8.09 8.02 -4.09
N GLY A 87 9.40 8.00 -3.84
CA GLY A 87 10.13 9.20 -3.41
C GLY A 87 10.09 10.34 -4.44
N GLN A 88 10.23 10.05 -5.73
CA GLN A 88 10.19 11.05 -6.79
C GLN A 88 8.81 11.69 -6.94
N ARG A 89 7.74 10.88 -6.88
CA ARG A 89 6.38 11.30 -7.22
C ARG A 89 5.58 11.81 -6.03
N TYR A 90 5.89 11.32 -4.83
CA TYR A 90 5.15 11.62 -3.59
C TYR A 90 6.00 12.36 -2.55
N GLY A 91 7.31 12.55 -2.79
CA GLY A 91 8.23 13.18 -1.84
C GLY A 91 7.86 14.61 -1.45
N ARG A 92 7.19 15.37 -2.33
CA ARG A 92 6.63 16.70 -2.02
C ARG A 92 5.70 16.67 -0.80
N TRP A 93 4.96 15.57 -0.62
CA TRP A 93 4.03 15.35 0.50
C TRP A 93 4.68 14.62 1.67
N LYS A 94 6.02 14.55 1.71
CA LYS A 94 6.83 13.86 2.73
C LYS A 94 6.56 12.34 2.79
N VAL A 95 6.17 11.76 1.67
CA VAL A 95 6.00 10.30 1.51
C VAL A 95 7.23 9.73 0.83
N ALA A 96 7.83 8.74 1.47
CA ALA A 96 8.90 7.91 0.93
C ALA A 96 8.74 6.49 1.49
N ALA A 97 9.04 5.48 0.68
CA ALA A 97 9.06 4.09 1.13
C ALA A 97 10.43 3.77 1.77
N ASN A 98 10.43 2.91 2.78
CA ASN A 98 11.69 2.38 3.30
C ASN A 98 12.26 1.40 2.24
N PRO A 99 13.57 1.45 1.93
CA PRO A 99 14.17 0.50 1.00
C PRO A 99 14.02 -0.94 1.49
N THR A 100 13.59 -1.84 0.61
CA THR A 100 13.64 -3.28 0.84
C THR A 100 14.53 -3.94 -0.23
N ASN A 101 15.34 -4.90 0.19
CA ASN A 101 16.23 -5.68 -0.66
C ASN A 101 16.40 -7.08 -0.08
N LEU A 102 17.05 -7.99 -0.82
CA LEU A 102 17.24 -9.38 -0.38
C LEU A 102 18.06 -9.53 0.91
N ALA A 103 18.85 -8.53 1.30
CA ALA A 103 19.58 -8.50 2.57
C ALA A 103 18.74 -7.97 3.75
N SER A 104 17.52 -7.50 3.49
CA SER A 104 16.64 -6.92 4.52
C SER A 104 16.00 -8.00 5.38
N ALA A 105 15.89 -7.76 6.69
CA ALA A 105 15.12 -8.63 7.60
C ALA A 105 13.59 -8.58 7.35
N ALA A 106 13.14 -7.65 6.50
CA ALA A 106 11.75 -7.42 6.11
C ALA A 106 11.30 -8.40 5.00
N SER A 107 11.23 -9.70 5.33
CA SER A 107 10.92 -10.77 4.36
C SER A 107 9.49 -11.32 4.45
N ALA A 108 8.65 -10.81 5.37
CA ALA A 108 7.29 -11.31 5.55
C ALA A 108 6.41 -11.10 4.30
N GLY A 109 6.61 -10.01 3.55
CA GLY A 109 5.86 -9.74 2.31
C GLY A 109 6.10 -10.80 1.24
N ALA A 110 7.36 -11.08 0.92
CA ALA A 110 7.73 -12.16 -0.01
C ALA A 110 7.22 -13.54 0.44
N ARG A 111 7.30 -13.84 1.74
CA ARG A 111 6.74 -15.10 2.28
C ARG A 111 5.23 -15.18 2.16
N LEU A 112 4.51 -14.09 2.42
CA LEU A 112 3.06 -14.05 2.26
C LEU A 112 2.67 -14.23 0.79
N LEU A 113 3.40 -13.59 -0.13
CA LEU A 113 3.23 -13.77 -1.57
C LEU A 113 3.33 -15.26 -1.95
N ASP A 114 4.39 -15.95 -1.53
CA ASP A 114 4.56 -17.39 -1.80
C ASP A 114 3.36 -18.21 -1.28
N ARG A 115 2.97 -17.98 -0.01
CA ARG A 115 1.84 -18.69 0.62
C ARG A 115 0.50 -18.48 -0.08
N LEU A 116 0.21 -17.25 -0.48
CA LEU A 116 -1.04 -16.94 -1.17
C LEU A 116 -1.04 -17.47 -2.61
N THR A 117 0.11 -17.46 -3.29
CA THR A 117 0.25 -18.12 -4.60
C THR A 117 0.03 -19.64 -4.51
N GLU A 118 0.52 -20.30 -3.45
CA GLU A 118 0.21 -21.73 -3.18
C GLU A 118 -1.30 -22.00 -3.04
N LEU A 119 -2.09 -21.00 -2.64
CA LEU A 119 -3.56 -21.06 -2.53
C LEU A 119 -4.29 -20.65 -3.83
N GLY A 120 -3.55 -20.39 -4.92
CA GLY A 120 -4.12 -19.96 -6.20
C GLY A 120 -4.48 -18.48 -6.27
N VAL A 121 -3.93 -17.64 -5.38
CA VAL A 121 -4.04 -16.18 -5.49
C VAL A 121 -2.97 -15.66 -6.45
N GLU A 122 -3.42 -15.01 -7.52
CA GLU A 122 -2.54 -14.42 -8.54
C GLU A 122 -1.87 -13.14 -8.02
N TYR A 123 -0.67 -12.83 -8.51
CA TYR A 123 -0.05 -11.51 -8.30
C TYR A 123 -0.31 -10.64 -9.53
N VAL A 124 -0.88 -9.45 -9.32
CA VAL A 124 -1.18 -8.50 -10.39
C VAL A 124 -0.33 -7.24 -10.27
N SER A 125 0.30 -6.85 -11.38
CA SER A 125 1.21 -5.70 -11.45
C SER A 125 0.84 -4.69 -12.54
N SER A 126 -0.36 -4.80 -13.11
CA SER A 126 -0.90 -3.83 -14.08
C SER A 126 -2.42 -3.74 -13.97
N THR A 127 -2.99 -2.61 -14.40
CA THR A 127 -4.45 -2.43 -14.41
C THR A 127 -5.14 -3.43 -15.32
N ASP A 128 -4.53 -3.78 -16.46
CA ASP A 128 -5.07 -4.79 -17.37
C ASP A 128 -5.12 -6.17 -16.69
N ALA A 129 -4.02 -6.61 -16.07
CA ALA A 129 -3.97 -7.89 -15.35
C ALA A 129 -4.99 -7.91 -14.19
N MET A 130 -5.13 -6.80 -13.46
CA MET A 130 -6.15 -6.68 -12.43
C MET A 130 -7.56 -6.85 -13.02
N ARG A 131 -7.90 -6.22 -14.15
CA ARG A 131 -9.24 -6.32 -14.75
C ARG A 131 -9.53 -7.71 -15.33
N GLU A 132 -8.55 -8.29 -15.99
CA GLU A 132 -8.65 -9.58 -16.72
C GLU A 132 -8.62 -10.80 -15.82
N ARG A 133 -8.21 -10.65 -14.54
CA ARG A 133 -8.13 -11.76 -13.58
C ARG A 133 -9.40 -12.60 -13.56
N SER A 134 -9.21 -13.91 -13.46
CA SER A 134 -10.31 -14.88 -13.38
C SER A 134 -10.54 -15.41 -11.96
N GLY A 135 -9.58 -15.17 -11.06
CA GLY A 135 -9.58 -15.63 -9.68
C GLY A 135 -9.27 -14.50 -8.67
N PRO A 136 -9.00 -14.86 -7.41
CA PRO A 136 -8.49 -13.92 -6.43
C PRO A 136 -7.08 -13.45 -6.82
N ALA A 137 -6.78 -12.18 -6.54
CA ALA A 137 -5.47 -11.61 -6.81
C ALA A 137 -4.98 -10.74 -5.66
N MET A 138 -3.67 -10.56 -5.56
CA MET A 138 -3.01 -9.68 -4.61
C MET A 138 -2.06 -8.71 -5.30
N PHE A 139 -1.80 -7.59 -4.63
CA PHE A 139 -0.84 -6.59 -5.07
C PHE A 139 -0.21 -5.84 -3.88
N GLU A 140 0.95 -5.25 -4.14
CA GLU A 140 1.66 -4.40 -3.18
C GLU A 140 1.11 -2.97 -3.21
N CYS A 141 0.77 -2.44 -2.04
CA CYS A 141 0.28 -1.08 -1.87
C CYS A 141 1.10 -0.33 -0.81
N TYR A 142 0.88 0.98 -0.69
CA TYR A 142 1.49 1.78 0.36
C TYR A 142 0.50 2.83 0.87
N PRO A 143 -0.16 2.65 2.03
CA PRO A 143 -1.26 3.50 2.50
C PRO A 143 -0.97 5.01 2.48
N TYR A 144 0.29 5.42 2.69
CA TYR A 144 0.64 6.84 2.59
C TYR A 144 0.47 7.41 1.17
N THR A 145 0.70 6.64 0.10
CA THR A 145 0.42 7.09 -1.27
C THR A 145 -1.08 7.22 -1.50
N THR A 146 -1.91 6.33 -0.93
CA THR A 146 -3.37 6.46 -0.93
C THR A 146 -3.81 7.77 -0.27
N LEU A 147 -3.33 8.03 0.94
CA LEU A 147 -3.73 9.20 1.73
C LEU A 147 -3.44 10.54 1.03
N VAL A 148 -2.28 10.66 0.37
CA VAL A 148 -1.92 11.91 -0.33
C VAL A 148 -2.30 11.89 -1.82
N GLY A 149 -2.70 10.74 -2.37
CA GLY A 149 -3.04 10.56 -3.78
C GLY A 149 -4.53 10.72 -4.08
N VAL A 150 -5.37 10.53 -3.08
CA VAL A 150 -6.80 10.86 -3.12
C VAL A 150 -6.99 12.29 -2.63
N GLU A 151 -7.35 13.20 -3.54
CA GLU A 151 -7.46 14.64 -3.28
C GLU A 151 -8.53 14.97 -2.24
N GLU A 152 -9.60 14.18 -2.21
CA GLU A 152 -10.76 14.33 -1.33
C GLU A 152 -10.40 14.13 0.15
N LEU A 153 -9.25 13.53 0.47
CA LEU A 153 -8.73 13.42 1.84
C LEU A 153 -8.03 14.70 2.31
N GLY A 154 -7.76 15.65 1.41
CA GLY A 154 -7.30 17.01 1.73
C GLY A 154 -5.87 17.10 2.27
N TYR A 155 -4.99 16.16 1.90
CA TYR A 155 -3.56 16.18 2.24
C TYR A 155 -2.73 16.86 1.15
N ASP A 156 -3.00 18.13 0.88
CA ASP A 156 -2.36 18.90 -0.20
C ASP A 156 -0.94 19.35 0.10
N VAL A 157 -0.57 19.42 1.37
CA VAL A 157 0.74 19.89 1.84
C VAL A 157 1.64 18.72 2.23
N GLU A 158 1.19 17.87 3.14
CA GLU A 158 1.93 16.71 3.60
C GLU A 158 0.99 15.59 4.06
N ARG A 159 1.51 14.36 4.08
CA ARG A 159 0.83 13.20 4.68
C ARG A 159 0.46 13.43 6.16
N PRO A 160 -0.57 12.75 6.69
CA PRO A 160 -0.84 12.78 8.12
C PRO A 160 0.32 12.17 8.92
N ARG A 161 0.55 12.68 10.12
CA ARG A 161 1.61 12.23 11.04
C ARG A 161 1.08 11.27 12.11
N TYR A 162 0.31 10.26 11.69
CA TYR A 162 -0.38 9.34 12.59
C TYR A 162 0.46 8.11 13.00
N LYS A 163 1.54 7.76 12.27
CA LYS A 163 2.39 6.60 12.60
C LYS A 163 3.65 6.93 13.42
N ARG A 164 4.54 7.76 12.87
CA ARG A 164 5.88 8.03 13.43
C ARG A 164 5.89 9.24 14.35
N LEU A 165 6.58 9.12 15.49
CA LEU A 165 6.82 10.25 16.39
C LEU A 165 7.79 11.26 15.76
N ASP A 166 7.55 12.55 16.01
CA ASP A 166 8.47 13.62 15.66
C ASP A 166 9.60 13.70 16.70
N PRO A 167 10.86 13.38 16.33
CA PRO A 167 11.97 13.37 17.27
C PRO A 167 12.47 14.79 17.62
N THR A 168 11.99 15.83 16.94
CA THR A 168 12.44 17.21 17.16
C THR A 168 11.72 17.91 18.31
N VAL A 169 10.69 17.27 18.87
CA VAL A 169 9.91 17.79 20.00
C VAL A 169 9.90 16.80 21.17
N PRO A 170 9.57 17.25 22.40
CA PRO A 170 9.49 16.36 23.55
C PRO A 170 8.55 15.18 23.33
N ALA A 171 8.91 13.99 23.81
CA ALA A 171 8.19 12.75 23.53
C ALA A 171 6.70 12.78 23.91
N GLY A 172 6.34 13.48 25.00
CA GLY A 172 4.93 13.68 25.38
C GLY A 172 4.15 14.48 24.33
N VAL A 173 4.74 15.56 23.82
CA VAL A 173 4.18 16.40 22.75
C VAL A 173 4.07 15.62 21.45
N ALA A 174 5.11 14.85 21.09
CA ALA A 174 5.10 14.01 19.88
C ALA A 174 3.97 12.97 19.92
N ARG A 175 3.71 12.35 21.07
CA ARG A 175 2.62 11.39 21.24
C ARG A 175 1.24 12.06 21.14
N ALA A 176 1.07 13.23 21.75
CA ALA A 176 -0.17 14.00 21.66
C ALA A 176 -0.49 14.39 20.21
N ARG A 177 0.49 14.99 19.50
CA ARG A 177 0.34 15.35 18.07
C ARG A 177 0.03 14.15 17.17
N ARG A 178 0.62 13.00 17.47
CA ARG A 178 0.35 11.77 16.72
C ARG A 178 -1.06 11.25 16.97
N ALA A 179 -1.53 11.30 18.21
CA ALA A 179 -2.90 10.94 18.58
C ALA A 179 -3.92 11.87 17.88
N GLU A 180 -3.69 13.19 17.93
CA GLU A 180 -4.50 14.19 17.20
C GLU A 180 -4.53 13.92 15.69
N ALA A 181 -3.37 13.62 15.09
CA ALA A 181 -3.29 13.30 13.66
C ALA A 181 -3.99 11.99 13.29
N PHE A 182 -4.00 11.00 14.20
CA PHE A 182 -4.73 9.75 14.02
C PHE A 182 -6.24 10.00 14.08
N ASP A 183 -6.72 10.70 15.11
CA ASP A 183 -8.14 10.99 15.30
C ASP A 183 -8.69 11.86 14.16
N GLU A 184 -7.91 12.84 13.69
CA GLU A 184 -8.25 13.65 12.52
C GLU A 184 -8.31 12.81 11.23
N LEU A 185 -7.38 11.88 11.03
CA LEU A 185 -7.43 10.98 9.87
C LEU A 185 -8.69 10.11 9.91
N VAL A 186 -8.99 9.52 11.07
CA VAL A 186 -10.18 8.70 11.28
C VAL A 186 -11.46 9.51 11.05
N ARG A 187 -11.52 10.75 11.53
CA ARG A 187 -12.64 11.66 11.30
C ARG A 187 -12.82 11.97 9.81
N ARG A 188 -11.73 12.31 9.10
CA ARG A 188 -11.76 12.55 7.64
C ARG A 188 -12.28 11.35 6.86
N LEU A 189 -11.84 10.14 7.19
CA LEU A 189 -12.29 8.94 6.49
C LEU A 189 -13.79 8.66 6.66
N ARG A 190 -14.42 9.17 7.72
CA ARG A 190 -15.88 9.08 7.92
C ARG A 190 -16.65 10.18 7.22
N GLU A 191 -16.13 11.40 7.25
CA GLU A 191 -16.85 12.58 6.76
C GLU A 191 -16.63 12.85 5.27
N THR A 192 -15.49 12.43 4.72
CA THR A 192 -15.22 12.55 3.28
C THR A 192 -16.15 11.60 2.53
N PRO A 193 -16.88 12.07 1.50
CA PRO A 193 -17.66 11.21 0.61
C PRO A 193 -16.72 10.41 -0.30
N LEU A 194 -16.15 9.32 0.23
CA LEU A 194 -15.20 8.47 -0.47
C LEU A 194 -15.84 7.76 -1.68
N ASP A 195 -15.07 7.65 -2.75
CA ASP A 195 -15.47 6.92 -3.95
C ASP A 195 -14.39 5.90 -4.36
N PRO A 196 -14.60 4.57 -4.21
CA PRO A 196 -15.80 3.93 -3.66
C PRO A 196 -16.01 4.22 -2.16
N PRO A 197 -17.20 3.97 -1.60
CA PRO A 197 -17.44 4.16 -0.17
C PRO A 197 -16.59 3.22 0.69
N MET A 198 -16.29 3.66 1.92
CA MET A 198 -15.77 2.82 3.00
C MET A 198 -16.51 3.19 4.28
N GLN A 199 -17.20 2.23 4.88
CA GLN A 199 -18.10 2.45 6.02
C GLN A 199 -17.45 1.91 7.29
N LEU A 200 -16.54 2.68 7.90
CA LEU A 200 -15.81 2.25 9.11
C LEU A 200 -16.74 1.85 10.27
N ASP A 201 -17.95 2.39 10.33
CA ASP A 201 -18.91 2.11 11.41
C ASP A 201 -19.72 0.83 11.22
N SER A 202 -19.55 0.13 10.09
CA SER A 202 -20.26 -1.12 9.80
C SER A 202 -19.71 -2.35 10.54
N HIS A 203 -18.52 -2.26 11.15
CA HIS A 203 -17.92 -3.32 11.95
C HIS A 203 -17.48 -2.81 13.33
N PRO A 204 -17.75 -3.54 14.44
CA PRO A 204 -17.47 -3.05 15.79
C PRO A 204 -16.01 -2.66 16.05
N LEU A 205 -15.04 -3.35 15.43
CA LEU A 205 -13.63 -3.04 15.64
C LEU A 205 -13.21 -1.71 15.00
N THR A 206 -13.63 -1.47 13.75
CA THR A 206 -13.33 -0.24 13.02
C THR A 206 -14.18 0.93 13.53
N GLN A 207 -15.39 0.66 14.02
CA GLN A 207 -16.23 1.65 14.69
C GLN A 207 -15.51 2.26 15.91
N ARG A 208 -14.87 1.43 16.74
CA ARG A 208 -14.10 1.88 17.93
C ARG A 208 -12.88 2.76 17.61
N LEU A 209 -12.47 2.86 16.33
CA LEU A 209 -11.47 3.85 15.94
C LEU A 209 -11.95 5.29 16.19
N ALA A 210 -13.27 5.53 16.31
CA ALA A 210 -13.85 6.81 16.70
C ALA A 210 -13.52 7.23 18.14
N ASP A 211 -13.21 6.28 19.02
CA ASP A 211 -12.86 6.58 20.41
C ASP A 211 -11.56 7.43 20.41
N PRO A 212 -11.41 8.45 21.26
CA PRO A 212 -10.20 9.26 21.30
C PRO A 212 -8.93 8.43 21.45
N SER A 213 -7.89 8.77 20.69
CA SER A 213 -6.63 8.04 20.71
C SER A 213 -5.96 8.12 22.07
N VAL A 214 -5.42 6.98 22.51
CA VAL A 214 -4.61 6.91 23.73
C VAL A 214 -3.15 7.25 23.45
N LEU A 215 -2.48 7.90 24.39
CA LEU A 215 -1.09 8.34 24.22
C LEU A 215 -0.05 7.20 24.25
N HIS A 216 -0.44 5.99 24.65
CA HIS A 216 0.48 4.87 24.86
C HIS A 216 0.82 4.12 23.57
N GLY A 217 2.12 3.78 23.42
CA GLY A 217 2.69 3.22 22.19
C GLY A 217 2.02 1.94 21.67
N PRO A 218 1.95 0.83 22.44
CA PRO A 218 1.41 -0.43 21.95
C PRO A 218 -0.06 -0.34 21.55
N THR A 219 -0.89 0.36 22.33
CA THR A 219 -2.31 0.54 22.02
C THR A 219 -2.52 1.46 20.81
N HIS A 220 -1.69 2.49 20.65
CA HIS A 220 -1.70 3.31 19.43
C HIS A 220 -1.38 2.47 18.20
N LYS A 221 -0.31 1.65 18.27
CA LYS A 221 0.09 0.80 17.15
C LYS A 221 -1.00 -0.22 16.79
N HIS A 222 -1.64 -0.85 17.77
CA HIS A 222 -2.76 -1.75 17.54
C HIS A 222 -3.90 -1.12 16.73
N ARG A 223 -4.25 0.15 17.03
CA ARG A 223 -5.27 0.93 16.30
C ARG A 223 -4.77 1.38 14.92
N GLU A 224 -3.50 1.77 14.82
CA GLU A 224 -2.79 2.09 13.57
C GLU A 224 -2.87 0.93 12.58
N ASP A 225 -2.47 -0.27 13.03
CA ASP A 225 -2.42 -1.45 12.17
C ASP A 225 -3.83 -1.77 11.60
N LEU A 226 -4.88 -1.66 12.42
CA LEU A 226 -6.27 -1.85 11.95
C LEU A 226 -6.69 -0.79 10.93
N LEU A 227 -6.39 0.48 11.18
CA LEU A 227 -6.73 1.57 10.27
C LEU A 227 -6.01 1.42 8.93
N ASP A 228 -4.74 1.02 8.95
CA ASP A 228 -3.95 0.77 7.76
C ASP A 228 -4.43 -0.46 6.99
N GLY A 229 -4.90 -1.50 7.68
CA GLY A 229 -5.62 -2.62 7.07
C GLY A 229 -6.87 -2.14 6.32
N ALA A 230 -7.65 -1.23 6.90
CA ALA A 230 -8.82 -0.64 6.23
C ALA A 230 -8.41 0.19 5.00
N LEU A 231 -7.36 1.01 5.12
CA LEU A 231 -6.81 1.78 4.00
C LEU A 231 -6.28 0.89 2.88
N CYS A 232 -5.67 -0.26 3.20
CA CYS A 232 -5.26 -1.26 2.21
C CYS A 232 -6.49 -1.80 1.46
N ALA A 233 -7.50 -2.30 2.18
CA ALA A 233 -8.73 -2.83 1.58
C ALA A 233 -9.40 -1.77 0.67
N TRP A 234 -9.45 -0.52 1.14
CA TRP A 234 -9.98 0.58 0.35
C TRP A 234 -9.12 0.94 -0.87
N THR A 235 -7.79 0.80 -0.78
CA THR A 235 -6.89 0.98 -1.94
C THR A 235 -7.18 -0.05 -3.03
N ALA A 236 -7.49 -1.30 -2.67
CA ALA A 236 -7.93 -2.32 -3.63
C ALA A 236 -9.24 -1.90 -4.32
N ALA A 237 -10.24 -1.47 -3.56
CA ALA A 237 -11.51 -0.99 -4.11
C ALA A 237 -11.34 0.24 -5.02
N PHE A 238 -10.49 1.17 -4.61
CA PHE A 238 -10.17 2.38 -5.35
C PHE A 238 -9.48 2.06 -6.69
N TRP A 239 -8.53 1.12 -6.69
CA TRP A 239 -7.86 0.70 -7.92
C TRP A 239 -8.81 -0.03 -8.88
N GLU A 240 -9.65 -0.95 -8.38
CA GLU A 240 -10.65 -1.63 -9.20
C GLU A 240 -11.60 -0.61 -9.88
N ARG A 241 -12.11 0.34 -9.09
CA ARG A 241 -13.09 1.34 -9.56
C ARG A 241 -12.51 2.29 -10.59
N HIS A 242 -11.33 2.84 -10.32
CA HIS A 242 -10.81 3.97 -11.10
C HIS A 242 -9.71 3.60 -12.09
N GLY A 243 -9.04 2.46 -11.90
CA GLY A 243 -7.88 2.06 -12.70
C GLY A 243 -6.86 3.19 -12.89
N ASP A 244 -6.24 3.23 -14.07
CA ASP A 244 -5.19 4.20 -14.37
C ASP A 244 -5.64 5.67 -14.41
N GLN A 245 -6.95 5.94 -14.35
CA GLN A 245 -7.45 7.33 -14.27
C GLN A 245 -7.03 7.99 -12.96
N ARG A 246 -7.09 7.24 -11.86
CA ARG A 246 -6.74 7.73 -10.51
C ARG A 246 -5.65 6.93 -9.81
N VAL A 247 -5.15 5.88 -10.42
CA VAL A 247 -4.04 5.05 -9.91
C VAL A 247 -2.86 5.09 -10.88
N GLN A 248 -1.67 4.85 -10.36
CA GLN A 248 -0.46 4.59 -11.14
C GLN A 248 0.29 3.38 -10.57
N ILE A 249 1.01 2.68 -11.44
CA ILE A 249 1.87 1.56 -11.09
C ILE A 249 3.31 2.05 -11.05
N LEU A 250 3.93 2.03 -9.87
CA LEU A 250 5.30 2.49 -9.65
C LEU A 250 6.26 1.31 -9.79
N GLY A 251 7.37 1.48 -10.52
CA GLY A 251 8.30 0.39 -10.88
C GLY A 251 7.90 -0.37 -12.14
N GLY A 252 6.70 -0.11 -12.66
CA GLY A 252 6.13 -0.70 -13.88
C GLY A 252 6.65 -0.12 -15.19
N ASP A 253 7.15 1.12 -15.16
CA ASP A 253 7.53 1.86 -16.36
C ASP A 253 8.66 1.16 -17.12
N ARG A 254 8.47 0.94 -18.43
CA ARG A 254 9.57 0.54 -19.30
C ARG A 254 10.62 1.66 -19.29
N PRO A 255 11.93 1.33 -19.24
CA PRO A 255 12.96 2.34 -19.32
C PRO A 255 12.71 3.23 -20.54
N HIS A 256 12.64 4.54 -20.33
CA HIS A 256 12.51 5.50 -21.42
C HIS A 256 13.60 5.19 -22.46
N ARG A 257 13.21 4.73 -23.66
CA ARG A 257 14.05 4.99 -24.82
C ARG A 257 14.00 6.49 -24.99
N HIS A 258 15.12 7.18 -24.73
CA HIS A 258 15.27 8.52 -25.26
C HIS A 258 14.88 8.44 -26.75
N GLY A 259 13.85 9.20 -27.14
CA GLY A 259 13.53 9.37 -28.55
C GLY A 259 14.78 9.79 -29.31
N PRO A 260 14.86 9.53 -30.63
CA PRO A 260 16.01 9.95 -31.41
C PRO A 260 16.24 11.44 -31.15
N ASP A 261 17.49 11.77 -30.81
CA ASP A 261 17.97 13.11 -30.51
C ASP A 261 17.24 14.15 -31.37
N ALA A 262 16.54 15.09 -30.73
CA ALA A 262 16.17 16.32 -31.41
C ALA A 262 17.48 16.95 -31.90
N ALA A 263 17.67 16.95 -33.22
CA ALA A 263 18.81 17.56 -33.87
C ALA A 263 18.84 19.05 -33.49
N GLY A 264 19.72 19.44 -32.56
CA GLY A 264 19.84 20.84 -32.15
C GLY A 264 20.60 21.16 -30.87
N ALA A 265 20.95 20.20 -30.01
CA ALA A 265 21.65 20.51 -28.75
C ALA A 265 23.19 20.40 -28.87
N SER A 266 23.89 21.51 -28.61
CA SER A 266 25.35 21.65 -28.65
C SER A 266 26.11 20.61 -27.81
N PRO A 267 27.34 20.21 -28.19
CA PRO A 267 27.99 18.98 -27.68
C PRO A 267 28.51 19.03 -26.23
N GLY A 268 28.26 20.09 -25.47
CA GLY A 268 29.03 20.39 -24.26
C GLY A 268 28.40 20.06 -22.90
N ASN A 269 27.11 19.73 -22.81
CA ASN A 269 26.48 19.62 -21.48
C ASN A 269 25.35 18.57 -21.36
N ARG A 270 25.52 17.40 -21.99
CA ARG A 270 24.65 16.24 -21.76
C ARG A 270 25.21 15.40 -20.62
N ARG A 271 24.99 15.81 -19.36
CA ARG A 271 24.98 14.82 -18.26
C ARG A 271 23.75 13.94 -18.49
N ARG A 272 23.95 12.81 -19.18
CA ARG A 272 22.97 11.71 -19.24
C ARG A 272 22.73 11.27 -17.80
N GLY A 273 21.60 11.65 -17.21
CA GLY A 273 21.11 10.98 -16.02
C GLY A 273 20.92 9.49 -16.35
N PRO A 274 21.21 8.56 -15.43
CA PRO A 274 21.02 7.14 -15.69
C PRO A 274 19.56 6.89 -16.06
N SER A 275 19.33 6.18 -17.15
CA SER A 275 18.02 5.64 -17.51
C SER A 275 17.52 4.80 -16.34
N LEU A 276 16.31 5.08 -15.85
CA LEU A 276 15.64 4.29 -14.81
C LEU A 276 15.35 2.90 -15.39
N GLN A 277 16.20 1.93 -15.07
CA GLN A 277 16.01 0.55 -15.47
C GLN A 277 14.99 -0.04 -14.50
N ALA A 278 13.88 -0.58 -15.02
CA ALA A 278 12.95 -1.35 -14.21
C ALA A 278 13.70 -2.47 -13.49
N ASP A 279 13.32 -2.77 -12.25
CA ASP A 279 13.89 -3.92 -11.54
C ASP A 279 13.57 -5.21 -12.31
N PRO A 280 14.49 -6.20 -12.29
CA PRO A 280 14.22 -7.48 -12.93
C PRO A 280 13.00 -8.14 -12.27
N MET A 281 12.23 -8.88 -13.09
CA MET A 281 11.19 -9.78 -12.61
C MET A 281 11.80 -10.89 -11.76
N ASP A 282 11.01 -11.47 -10.85
CA ASP A 282 11.42 -12.65 -10.11
C ASP A 282 11.35 -13.94 -10.97
N GLU A 283 11.70 -15.08 -10.37
CA GLU A 283 11.72 -16.37 -11.06
C GLU A 283 10.34 -16.81 -11.59
N ALA A 284 9.25 -16.30 -11.01
CA ALA A 284 7.89 -16.55 -11.44
C ALA A 284 7.38 -15.52 -12.47
N GLY A 285 8.25 -14.61 -12.94
CA GLY A 285 7.90 -13.56 -13.89
C GLY A 285 7.13 -12.38 -13.28
N ARG A 286 7.10 -12.26 -11.95
CA ARG A 286 6.38 -11.18 -11.24
C ARG A 286 7.24 -9.93 -11.18
N GLN A 287 6.64 -8.77 -11.48
CA GLN A 287 7.35 -7.49 -11.50
C GLN A 287 7.33 -6.81 -10.12
N PRO A 288 8.45 -6.26 -9.62
CA PRO A 288 8.48 -5.42 -8.41
C PRO A 288 7.77 -4.08 -8.64
N VAL A 289 6.52 -3.96 -8.20
CA VAL A 289 5.74 -2.73 -8.35
C VAL A 289 5.02 -2.34 -7.07
N VAL A 290 4.65 -1.05 -6.96
CA VAL A 290 3.73 -0.53 -5.95
C VAL A 290 2.54 0.10 -6.68
N VAL A 291 1.33 -0.33 -6.34
CA VAL A 291 0.10 0.30 -6.80
C VAL A 291 -0.21 1.51 -5.91
N ALA A 292 -0.35 2.68 -6.51
CA ALA A 292 -0.47 3.94 -5.78
C ALA A 292 -1.57 4.83 -6.36
N PRO A 293 -2.61 5.20 -5.57
CA PRO A 293 -3.51 6.29 -5.93
C PRO A 293 -2.73 7.57 -6.23
N ALA A 294 -3.20 8.33 -7.21
CA ALA A 294 -2.46 9.43 -7.79
C ALA A 294 -3.37 10.54 -8.33
N ARG A 295 -3.10 11.76 -7.88
CA ARG A 295 -3.59 12.98 -8.54
C ARG A 295 -2.71 13.36 -9.73
N PRO A 296 -3.19 14.22 -10.64
CA PRO A 296 -2.42 14.63 -11.83
C PRO A 296 -1.01 15.13 -11.51
N SER A 297 -0.83 15.88 -10.42
CA SER A 297 0.46 16.46 -10.02
C SER A 297 1.49 15.44 -9.46
N GLN A 298 1.08 14.20 -9.23
CA GLN A 298 1.95 13.10 -8.76
C GLN A 298 2.36 12.16 -9.89
N ARG A 299 1.82 12.34 -11.10
CA ARG A 299 2.17 11.49 -12.22
C ARG A 299 3.48 11.98 -12.82
N GLY A 300 4.34 11.05 -13.22
CA GLY A 300 5.51 11.38 -14.02
C GLY A 300 5.09 12.03 -15.36
N PRO A 301 5.98 12.77 -16.03
CA PRO A 301 5.72 13.23 -17.40
C PRO A 301 5.37 12.01 -18.25
N ARG A 302 4.17 12.01 -18.85
CA ARG A 302 3.79 10.97 -19.82
C ARG A 302 4.79 11.06 -20.97
N GLY A 303 5.53 9.96 -21.18
CA GLY A 303 6.41 9.81 -22.35
C GLY A 303 5.61 9.72 -23.64
#